data_AF-A0ABD5RJB3-F1
#
_entry.id   AF-A0ABD5RJB3-F1
#
_cell.length_a   1.000
_cell.length_b   1.000
_cell.length_c   1.000
_cell.angle_alpha   90.00
_cell.angle_beta   90.00
_cell.angle_gamma   90.00
#
_symmetry.space_group_name_H-M   'P 1'
#
loop_
_entity.id
_entity.type
_entity.pdbx_description
1 polymer ?
#
loop_
_entity_poly.entity_id
_entity_poly.type
_entity_poly.pdbx_seq_one_letter_code
_entity_poly.pdbx_strand_id
1 'polypeptide(L)'
;MELRRLSGITAIGGGLLWALVPLLDGIYPTYELLVGILPLLLAGGVYGIHRTYDTSRSDIVLMASGLGFLLVAALIFTWARLTAGSIAFVLLTGLPAGVGMVLVALGTGKLAHRLWKLDAMPSWLAVGFSAALPLDPLVNALVTPLFSFGVSVYGLSWILVGWWLFVRPPESKPVATSNRPTVK
;
A
#
# COMPACT_ATOMS: atom_id res chain seq x y z
N MET A 1 19.91 -3.97 -7.97
CA MET A 1 19.62 -2.51 -7.93
C MET A 1 18.29 -2.18 -8.61
N GLU A 2 17.94 -2.85 -9.72
CA GLU A 2 16.69 -2.62 -10.47
C GLU A 2 15.41 -2.89 -9.68
N LEU A 3 15.35 -4.01 -8.93
CA LEU A 3 14.15 -4.39 -8.18
C LEU A 3 13.75 -3.37 -7.09
N ARG A 4 14.74 -2.69 -6.50
CA ARG A 4 14.53 -1.62 -5.51
C ARG A 4 13.99 -0.35 -6.14
N ARG A 5 14.49 -0.01 -7.33
CA ARG A 5 13.98 1.15 -8.07
C ARG A 5 12.54 0.89 -8.49
N LEU A 6 12.27 -0.32 -8.99
CA LEU A 6 10.94 -0.75 -9.36
C LEU A 6 9.98 -0.69 -8.15
N SER A 7 10.41 -1.17 -6.98
CA SER A 7 9.58 -1.16 -5.76
C SER A 7 9.29 0.24 -5.23
N GLY A 8 10.28 1.14 -5.25
CA GLY A 8 10.08 2.54 -4.90
C GLY A 8 9.11 3.22 -5.87
N ILE A 9 9.28 2.99 -7.18
CA ILE A 9 8.41 3.56 -8.22
C ILE A 9 6.98 3.03 -8.11
N THR A 10 6.78 1.73 -7.85
CA THR A 10 5.44 1.15 -7.71
C THR A 10 4.77 1.60 -6.42
N ALA A 11 5.51 1.76 -5.33
CA ALA A 11 5.02 2.35 -4.08
C ALA A 11 4.62 3.82 -4.25
N ILE A 12 5.45 4.62 -4.93
CA ILE A 12 5.16 6.03 -5.23
C ILE A 12 3.98 6.14 -6.18
N GLY A 13 3.95 5.37 -7.27
CA GLY A 13 2.88 5.39 -8.26
C GLY A 13 1.55 4.91 -7.68
N GLY A 14 1.55 3.82 -6.91
CA GLY A 14 0.37 3.35 -6.20
C GLY A 14 -0.08 4.35 -5.12
N GLY A 15 0.86 4.95 -4.38
CA GLY A 15 0.57 6.00 -3.40
C GLY A 15 -0.03 7.25 -4.04
N LEU A 16 0.46 7.66 -5.21
CA LEU A 16 -0.07 8.79 -5.97
C LEU A 16 -1.49 8.52 -6.47
N LEU A 17 -1.73 7.34 -7.06
CA LEU A 17 -3.09 6.96 -7.46
C LEU A 17 -4.03 6.90 -6.24
N TRP A 18 -3.56 6.40 -5.11
CA TRP A 18 -4.36 6.35 -3.88
C TRP A 18 -4.62 7.75 -3.32
N ALA A 19 -3.62 8.64 -3.33
CA ALA A 19 -3.73 10.01 -2.82
C ALA A 19 -4.83 10.79 -3.54
N LEU A 20 -5.01 10.50 -4.83
CA LEU A 20 -6.02 11.11 -5.69
C LEU A 20 -7.39 10.44 -5.59
N VAL A 21 -7.55 9.32 -4.88
CA VAL A 21 -8.84 8.60 -4.74
C VAL A 21 -9.99 9.54 -4.36
N PRO A 22 -9.87 10.40 -3.34
CA PRO A 22 -10.99 11.27 -2.95
C PRO A 22 -11.30 12.36 -3.99
N LEU A 23 -10.31 12.80 -4.76
CA LEU A 23 -10.48 13.73 -5.88
C LEU A 23 -11.18 13.03 -7.07
N LEU A 24 -10.88 11.76 -7.26
CA LEU A 24 -11.43 10.93 -8.33
C LEU A 24 -12.82 10.40 -8.00
N ASP A 25 -13.37 10.63 -6.82
CA ASP A 25 -14.67 10.05 -6.42
C ASP A 25 -15.83 10.47 -7.34
N GLY A 26 -15.77 11.69 -7.88
CA GLY A 26 -16.70 12.17 -8.91
C GLY A 26 -16.42 11.66 -10.33
N ILE A 27 -15.27 11.03 -10.58
CA ILE A 27 -14.75 10.67 -11.92
C ILE A 27 -14.42 9.17 -12.03
N TYR A 28 -14.52 8.40 -10.96
CA TYR A 28 -14.46 6.93 -10.98
C TYR A 28 -15.36 6.28 -12.01
N PRO A 29 -16.57 6.81 -12.29
CA PRO A 29 -17.41 6.30 -13.36
C PRO A 29 -16.79 6.46 -14.77
N THR A 30 -15.68 7.16 -14.91
CA THR A 30 -14.98 7.37 -16.19
C THR A 30 -13.65 6.63 -16.25
N TYR A 31 -13.07 6.28 -15.09
CA TYR A 31 -11.72 5.70 -15.00
C TYR A 31 -11.66 4.41 -14.17
N GLU A 32 -12.55 3.47 -14.46
CA GLU A 32 -12.68 2.18 -13.75
C GLU A 32 -11.38 1.37 -13.74
N LEU A 33 -10.60 1.47 -14.81
CA LEU A 33 -9.33 0.75 -14.95
C LEU A 33 -8.28 1.25 -13.93
N LEU A 34 -8.36 2.52 -13.49
CA LEU A 34 -7.52 3.04 -12.41
C LEU A 34 -7.83 2.36 -11.07
N VAL A 35 -9.10 2.01 -10.82
CA VAL A 35 -9.53 1.30 -9.59
C VAL A 35 -8.90 -0.10 -9.52
N GLY A 36 -8.79 -0.79 -10.65
CA GLY A 36 -8.13 -2.10 -10.73
C GLY A 36 -6.60 -2.04 -10.68
N ILE A 37 -5.99 -1.02 -11.31
CA ILE A 37 -4.53 -0.84 -11.30
C ILE A 37 -4.00 -0.51 -9.91
N LEU A 38 -4.75 0.25 -9.11
CA LEU A 38 -4.29 0.76 -7.83
C LEU A 38 -3.85 -0.35 -6.85
N PRO A 39 -4.66 -1.37 -6.53
CA PRO A 39 -4.24 -2.49 -5.70
C PRO A 39 -3.02 -3.23 -6.25
N LEU A 40 -2.90 -3.32 -7.58
CA LEU A 40 -1.79 -4.01 -8.25
C LEU A 40 -0.46 -3.26 -8.09
N LEU A 41 -0.46 -1.93 -8.23
CA LEU A 41 0.74 -1.11 -8.02
C LEU A 41 1.21 -1.21 -6.57
N LEU A 42 0.29 -1.10 -5.61
CA LEU A 42 0.62 -1.26 -4.20
C LEU A 42 1.11 -2.67 -3.89
N ALA A 43 0.51 -3.71 -4.49
CA ALA A 43 0.98 -5.08 -4.32
C ALA A 43 2.41 -5.26 -4.87
N GLY A 44 2.72 -4.61 -5.99
CA GLY A 44 4.08 -4.52 -6.52
C GLY A 44 5.06 -3.82 -5.57
N GLY A 45 4.64 -2.72 -4.95
CA GLY A 45 5.41 -2.00 -3.92
C GLY A 45 5.70 -2.88 -2.70
N VAL A 46 4.66 -3.52 -2.15
CA VAL A 46 4.75 -4.45 -1.02
C VAL A 46 5.68 -5.63 -1.35
N TYR A 47 5.50 -6.26 -2.52
CA TYR A 47 6.36 -7.35 -2.96
C TYR A 47 7.81 -6.92 -3.12
N GLY A 48 8.04 -5.74 -3.67
CA GLY A 48 9.36 -5.18 -3.84
C GLY A 48 10.05 -4.84 -2.50
N ILE A 49 9.30 -4.36 -1.50
CA ILE A 49 9.79 -4.18 -0.13
C ILE A 49 10.21 -5.53 0.46
N HIS A 50 9.37 -6.56 0.33
CA HIS A 50 9.68 -7.91 0.81
C HIS A 50 10.98 -8.45 0.21
N ARG A 51 11.17 -8.29 -1.10
CA ARG A 51 12.38 -8.74 -1.78
C ARG A 51 13.63 -7.92 -1.44
N THR A 52 13.47 -6.64 -1.14
CA THR A 52 14.61 -5.74 -0.84
C THR A 52 15.10 -5.90 0.59
N TYR A 53 14.18 -6.11 1.55
CA TYR A 53 14.47 -6.15 2.98
C TYR A 53 14.37 -7.55 3.60
N ASP A 54 14.22 -8.58 2.77
CA ASP A 54 14.08 -9.99 3.15
C ASP A 54 13.12 -10.19 4.34
N THR A 55 11.95 -9.55 4.24
CA THR A 55 10.91 -9.69 5.26
C THR A 55 10.31 -11.09 5.18
N SER A 56 9.73 -11.60 6.27
CA SER A 56 9.09 -12.92 6.17
C SER A 56 7.83 -12.83 5.30
N ARG A 57 7.47 -13.92 4.60
CA ARG A 57 6.23 -13.96 3.79
C ARG A 57 5.01 -13.63 4.65
N SER A 58 4.99 -14.08 5.90
CA SER A 58 3.90 -13.79 6.83
C SER A 58 3.77 -12.29 7.14
N ASP A 59 4.82 -11.49 6.95
CA ASP A 59 4.79 -10.03 7.14
C ASP A 59 4.02 -9.30 6.03
N ILE A 60 4.04 -9.84 4.81
CA ILE A 60 3.39 -9.21 3.64
C ILE A 60 2.09 -9.89 3.21
N VAL A 61 1.84 -11.14 3.62
CA VAL A 61 0.63 -11.88 3.24
C VAL A 61 -0.63 -11.13 3.63
N LEU A 62 -0.67 -10.54 4.83
CA LEU A 62 -1.85 -9.82 5.30
C LEU A 62 -2.20 -8.63 4.40
N MET A 63 -1.19 -7.85 4.04
CA MET A 63 -1.31 -6.72 3.11
C MET A 63 -1.68 -7.19 1.70
N ALA A 64 -0.99 -8.21 1.18
CA ALA A 64 -1.23 -8.74 -0.16
C ALA A 64 -2.64 -9.33 -0.30
N SER A 65 -3.12 -10.05 0.71
CA SER A 65 -4.49 -10.56 0.77
C SER A 65 -5.49 -9.41 0.80
N GLY A 66 -5.25 -8.38 1.62
CA GLY A 66 -6.10 -7.20 1.66
C GLY A 66 -6.21 -6.50 0.30
N LEU A 67 -5.07 -6.28 -0.37
CA LEU A 67 -5.04 -5.73 -1.74
C LEU A 67 -5.74 -6.64 -2.75
N GLY A 68 -5.64 -7.96 -2.58
CA GLY A 68 -6.38 -8.94 -3.39
C GLY A 68 -7.90 -8.81 -3.23
N PHE A 69 -8.39 -8.65 -2.00
CA PHE A 69 -9.82 -8.42 -1.74
C PHE A 69 -10.29 -7.07 -2.31
N LEU A 70 -9.48 -6.02 -2.23
CA LEU A 70 -9.77 -4.73 -2.86
C LEU A 70 -9.81 -4.83 -4.39
N LEU A 71 -8.92 -5.63 -5.00
CA LEU A 71 -8.95 -5.91 -6.42
C LEU A 71 -10.23 -6.66 -6.81
N VAL A 72 -10.63 -7.67 -6.03
CA VAL A 72 -11.88 -8.40 -6.26
C VAL A 72 -13.08 -7.46 -6.13
N ALA A 73 -13.12 -6.59 -5.13
CA ALA A 73 -14.17 -5.57 -4.99
C ALA A 73 -14.23 -4.65 -6.22
N ALA A 74 -13.08 -4.19 -6.72
CA ALA A 74 -12.98 -3.36 -7.91
C ALA A 74 -13.52 -4.07 -9.16
N LEU A 75 -13.13 -5.33 -9.38
CA LEU A 75 -13.60 -6.13 -10.52
C LEU A 75 -15.10 -6.39 -10.46
N ILE A 76 -15.62 -6.71 -9.27
CA ILE A 76 -17.06 -6.89 -9.05
C ILE A 76 -17.77 -5.57 -9.38
N PHE A 77 -17.28 -4.43 -8.87
CA PHE A 77 -17.85 -3.11 -9.15
C PHE A 77 -17.90 -2.78 -10.65
N THR A 78 -16.81 -3.02 -11.39
CA THR A 78 -16.78 -2.86 -12.85
C THR A 78 -17.82 -3.75 -13.54
N TRP A 79 -17.93 -5.01 -13.14
CA TRP A 79 -18.92 -5.93 -13.72
C TRP A 79 -20.37 -5.55 -13.38
N ALA A 80 -20.60 -4.99 -12.19
CA ALA A 80 -21.90 -4.47 -11.73
C ALA A 80 -22.53 -3.49 -12.70
N ARG A 81 -21.68 -2.55 -13.12
CA ARG A 81 -22.14 -1.37 -13.81
C ARG A 81 -22.57 -1.70 -15.22
N LEU A 82 -21.98 -2.76 -15.79
CA LEU A 82 -22.37 -3.32 -17.08
C LEU A 82 -23.72 -4.06 -17.03
N THR A 83 -24.28 -4.37 -15.84
CA THR A 83 -25.44 -5.26 -15.67
C THR A 83 -26.67 -4.63 -14.99
N ALA A 84 -26.77 -3.29 -14.93
CA ALA A 84 -27.92 -2.54 -14.38
C ALA A 84 -28.26 -2.89 -12.90
N GLY A 85 -27.25 -2.67 -12.03
CA GLY A 85 -27.13 -3.19 -10.66
C GLY A 85 -28.32 -3.17 -9.71
N SER A 86 -28.41 -4.25 -8.90
CA SER A 86 -29.35 -4.45 -7.79
C SER A 86 -28.70 -4.21 -6.41
N ILE A 87 -29.49 -4.14 -5.34
CA ILE A 87 -29.02 -4.01 -3.95
C ILE A 87 -28.08 -5.16 -3.54
N ALA A 88 -28.30 -6.38 -4.03
CA ALA A 88 -27.40 -7.51 -3.78
C ALA A 88 -25.96 -7.20 -4.24
N PHE A 89 -25.82 -6.33 -5.24
CA PHE A 89 -24.54 -5.94 -5.81
C PHE A 89 -23.74 -4.98 -4.91
N VAL A 90 -24.43 -4.11 -4.18
CA VAL A 90 -23.81 -3.25 -3.16
C VAL A 90 -23.23 -4.10 -2.02
N LEU A 91 -23.93 -5.16 -1.63
CA LEU A 91 -23.43 -6.10 -0.61
C LEU A 91 -22.25 -6.94 -1.13
N LEU A 92 -22.31 -7.38 -2.39
CA LEU A 92 -21.23 -8.15 -3.04
C LEU A 92 -19.93 -7.35 -3.24
N THR A 93 -20.02 -6.03 -3.39
CA THR A 93 -18.85 -5.13 -3.46
C THR A 93 -18.36 -4.70 -2.08
N GLY A 94 -19.29 -4.36 -1.19
CA GLY A 94 -18.98 -3.83 0.14
C GLY A 94 -18.28 -4.82 1.07
N LEU A 95 -18.66 -6.10 1.05
CA LEU A 95 -18.03 -7.12 1.91
C LEU A 95 -16.54 -7.35 1.56
N PRO A 96 -16.15 -7.64 0.30
CA PRO A 96 -14.75 -7.74 -0.07
C PRO A 96 -13.98 -6.44 0.16
N ALA A 97 -14.59 -5.27 -0.11
CA ALA A 97 -13.95 -3.99 0.15
C ALA A 97 -13.65 -3.79 1.64
N GLY A 98 -14.62 -4.05 2.52
CA GLY A 98 -14.45 -3.93 3.96
C GLY A 98 -13.40 -4.89 4.53
N VAL A 99 -13.45 -6.17 4.13
CA VAL A 99 -12.42 -7.16 4.49
C VAL A 99 -11.05 -6.73 3.99
N GLY A 100 -10.97 -6.30 2.73
CA GLY A 100 -9.76 -5.80 2.10
C GLY A 100 -9.13 -4.64 2.89
N MET A 101 -9.93 -3.62 3.22
CA MET A 101 -9.48 -2.46 4.01
C MET A 101 -8.93 -2.85 5.38
N VAL A 102 -9.62 -3.75 6.10
CA VAL A 102 -9.15 -4.21 7.43
C VAL A 102 -7.82 -4.94 7.31
N LEU A 103 -7.69 -5.86 6.34
CA LEU A 103 -6.44 -6.60 6.12
C LEU A 103 -5.30 -5.69 5.67
N VAL A 104 -5.57 -4.71 4.81
CA VAL A 104 -4.59 -3.68 4.43
C VAL A 104 -4.18 -2.85 5.65
N ALA A 105 -5.10 -2.42 6.51
CA ALA A 105 -4.77 -1.65 7.72
C ALA A 105 -3.81 -2.42 8.64
N LEU A 106 -4.15 -3.68 8.94
CA LEU A 106 -3.32 -4.55 9.78
C LEU A 106 -1.97 -4.87 9.10
N GLY A 107 -2.00 -5.13 7.79
CA GLY A 107 -0.80 -5.37 6.99
C GLY A 107 0.12 -4.14 6.94
N THR A 108 -0.45 -2.94 6.88
CA THR A 108 0.28 -1.65 6.94
C THR A 108 0.99 -1.51 8.27
N GLY A 109 0.29 -1.71 9.38
CA GLY A 109 0.89 -1.65 10.71
C GLY A 109 2.03 -2.66 10.87
N LYS A 110 1.83 -3.90 10.41
CA LYS A 110 2.85 -4.94 10.46
C LYS A 110 4.07 -4.62 9.60
N LEU A 111 3.84 -4.14 8.38
CA LEU A 111 4.91 -3.73 7.45
C LEU A 111 5.69 -2.53 8.01
N ALA A 112 4.99 -1.52 8.53
CA ALA A 112 5.60 -0.34 9.16
C ALA A 112 6.50 -0.73 10.34
N HIS A 113 5.99 -1.58 11.23
CA HIS A 113 6.73 -2.09 12.37
C HIS A 113 7.97 -2.88 11.94
N ARG A 114 7.85 -3.69 10.89
CA ARG A 114 8.98 -4.47 10.37
C ARG A 114 10.05 -3.57 9.76
N LEU A 115 9.66 -2.58 8.96
CA LEU A 115 10.58 -1.62 8.36
C LEU A 115 11.29 -0.77 9.42
N TRP A 116 10.59 -0.39 10.49
CA TRP A 116 11.19 0.27 11.63
C TRP A 116 12.22 -0.62 12.34
N LYS A 117 11.87 -1.89 12.64
CA LYS A 117 12.79 -2.85 13.28
C LYS A 117 14.03 -3.20 12.45
N LEU A 118 13.97 -2.98 11.14
CA LEU A 118 15.09 -3.20 10.23
C LEU A 118 15.92 -1.93 10.00
N ASP A 119 15.65 -0.85 10.76
CA ASP A 119 16.24 0.49 10.58
C ASP A 119 16.10 1.06 9.16
N ALA A 120 15.18 0.49 8.36
CA ALA A 120 14.88 0.94 7.02
C ALA A 120 14.07 2.24 7.02
N MET A 121 13.40 2.55 8.13
CA MET A 121 12.52 3.70 8.29
C MET A 121 12.56 4.26 9.72
N PRO A 122 12.59 5.59 9.92
CA PRO A 122 12.55 6.21 11.23
C PRO A 122 11.17 6.02 11.89
N SER A 123 11.13 6.04 13.22
CA SER A 123 9.91 5.79 14.01
C SER A 123 8.75 6.71 13.65
N TRP A 124 8.99 7.99 13.40
CA TRP A 124 7.93 8.95 13.04
C TRP A 124 7.24 8.57 11.72
N LEU A 125 8.00 8.10 10.73
CA LEU A 125 7.44 7.68 9.44
C LEU A 125 6.72 6.34 9.57
N ALA A 126 7.21 5.43 10.43
CA ALA A 126 6.54 4.18 10.74
C ALA A 126 5.18 4.37 11.41
N VAL A 127 5.12 5.25 12.40
CA VAL A 127 3.87 5.62 13.09
C VAL A 127 2.92 6.34 12.14
N GLY A 128 3.43 7.29 11.35
CA GLY A 128 2.63 7.99 10.35
C GLY A 128 2.02 7.02 9.33
N PHE A 129 2.82 6.10 8.80
CA PHE A 129 2.38 5.11 7.81
C PHE A 129 1.34 4.13 8.39
N SER A 130 1.55 3.62 9.61
CA SER A 130 0.61 2.68 10.24
C SER A 130 -0.74 3.30 10.59
N ALA A 131 -0.74 4.58 10.97
CA ALA A 131 -1.95 5.33 11.30
C ALA A 131 -2.64 5.95 10.08
N ALA A 132 -1.97 6.04 8.93
CA ALA A 132 -2.48 6.80 7.79
C ALA A 132 -3.81 6.26 7.24
N LEU A 133 -3.95 4.94 7.08
CA LEU A 133 -5.19 4.35 6.56
C LEU A 133 -6.39 4.53 7.51
N PRO A 134 -6.33 4.22 8.82
CA PRO A 134 -7.46 4.42 9.71
C PRO A 134 -7.81 5.90 9.94
N LEU A 135 -6.83 6.81 9.84
CA LEU A 135 -7.06 8.25 9.96
C LEU A 135 -7.53 8.89 8.65
N ASP A 136 -7.40 8.21 7.51
CA ASP A 136 -7.71 8.76 6.20
C ASP A 136 -9.14 9.32 6.07
N PRO A 137 -10.19 8.63 6.56
CA PRO A 137 -11.55 9.17 6.51
C PRO A 137 -11.72 10.41 7.39
N LEU A 138 -11.07 10.45 8.56
CA LEU A 138 -11.14 11.58 9.48
C LEU A 138 -10.47 12.81 8.89
N VAL A 139 -9.28 12.64 8.31
CA VAL A 139 -8.56 13.75 7.68
C VAL A 139 -9.31 14.24 6.45
N ASN A 140 -9.82 13.34 5.60
CA ASN A 140 -10.62 13.74 4.45
C ASN A 140 -11.91 14.47 4.85
N ALA A 141 -12.59 14.04 5.92
CA ALA A 141 -13.78 14.73 6.42
C ALA A 141 -13.48 16.17 6.89
N LEU A 142 -12.27 16.43 7.40
CA LEU A 142 -11.83 17.75 7.83
C LEU A 142 -11.31 18.63 6.68
N VAL A 143 -10.56 18.05 5.73
CA VAL A 143 -9.87 18.76 4.65
C VAL A 143 -10.84 19.09 3.49
N THR A 144 -11.72 18.17 3.13
CA THR A 144 -12.61 18.33 1.97
C THR A 144 -13.47 19.61 2.05
N PRO A 145 -14.09 19.97 3.19
CA PRO A 145 -14.84 21.23 3.30
C PRO A 145 -13.98 22.49 3.17
N LEU A 146 -12.70 22.43 3.53
CA LEU A 146 -11.80 23.59 3.53
C LEU A 146 -11.22 23.87 2.14
N PHE A 147 -10.90 22.82 1.39
CA PHE A 147 -10.19 22.95 0.11
C PHE A 147 -11.06 22.62 -1.11
N SER A 148 -12.32 22.21 -0.91
CA SER A 148 -13.24 21.74 -1.97
C SER A 148 -12.77 20.50 -2.74
N PHE A 149 -11.70 19.86 -2.27
CA PHE A 149 -11.22 18.57 -2.74
C PHE A 149 -10.62 17.77 -1.59
N GLY A 150 -10.71 16.44 -1.67
CA GLY A 150 -10.09 15.53 -0.71
C GLY A 150 -8.72 15.03 -1.21
N VAL A 151 -7.88 14.58 -0.27
CA VAL A 151 -6.59 13.94 -0.56
C VAL A 151 -6.40 12.80 0.44
N SER A 152 -6.03 11.62 -0.04
CA SER A 152 -5.75 10.50 0.86
C SER A 152 -4.38 10.62 1.51
N VAL A 153 -4.39 10.74 2.83
CA VAL A 153 -3.21 10.68 3.71
C VAL A 153 -2.52 9.33 3.59
N TYR A 154 -3.28 8.25 3.40
CA TYR A 154 -2.71 6.94 3.15
C TYR A 154 -1.91 6.90 1.85
N GLY A 155 -2.45 7.47 0.77
CA GLY A 155 -1.71 7.62 -0.48
C GLY A 155 -0.44 8.44 -0.32
N LEU A 156 -0.52 9.59 0.36
CA LEU A 156 0.65 10.42 0.66
C LEU A 156 1.70 9.66 1.49
N SER A 157 1.27 8.85 2.45
CA SER A 157 2.19 8.04 3.27
C SER A 157 2.95 7.00 2.44
N TRP A 158 2.29 6.40 1.44
CA TRP A 158 2.94 5.49 0.49
C TRP A 158 3.97 6.19 -0.41
N ILE A 159 3.69 7.43 -0.83
CA ILE A 159 4.66 8.25 -1.57
C ILE A 159 5.89 8.52 -0.69
N LEU A 160 5.69 8.93 0.57
CA LEU A 160 6.78 9.20 1.51
C LEU A 160 7.62 7.96 1.81
N VAL A 161 6.98 6.82 2.07
CA VAL A 161 7.67 5.53 2.30
C VAL A 161 8.42 5.09 1.03
N GLY A 162 7.76 5.13 -0.13
CA GLY A 162 8.39 4.77 -1.40
C GLY A 162 9.60 5.64 -1.72
N TRP A 163 9.48 6.95 -1.49
CA TRP A 163 10.59 7.91 -1.63
C TRP A 163 11.72 7.60 -0.64
N TRP A 164 11.40 7.40 0.63
CA TRP A 164 12.39 7.12 1.67
C TRP A 164 13.22 5.87 1.35
N LEU A 165 12.56 4.77 0.96
CA LEU A 165 13.21 3.51 0.60
C LEU A 165 13.94 3.57 -0.74
N PHE A 166 13.57 4.52 -1.62
CA PHE A 166 14.29 4.77 -2.86
C PHE A 166 15.63 5.46 -2.61
N VAL A 167 15.64 6.47 -1.72
CA VAL A 167 16.81 7.31 -1.43
C VAL A 167 17.79 6.63 -0.46
N ARG A 168 17.30 5.88 0.54
CA ARG A 168 18.16 5.21 1.53
C ARG A 168 18.32 3.72 1.21
N PRO A 169 19.48 3.29 0.66
CA PRO A 169 19.73 1.87 0.44
C PRO A 169 19.84 1.12 1.78
N PRO A 170 19.46 -0.17 1.84
CA PRO A 170 19.75 -0.99 3.00
C PRO A 170 21.27 -1.02 3.23
N GLU A 171 21.71 -0.78 4.46
CA GLU A 171 23.10 -1.02 4.82
C GLU A 171 23.43 -2.49 4.55
N SER A 172 24.41 -2.73 3.68
CA SER A 172 24.92 -4.07 3.46
C SER A 172 25.44 -4.57 4.80
N LYS A 173 24.78 -5.59 5.38
CA LYS A 173 25.34 -6.30 6.52
C LYS A 173 26.78 -6.67 6.16
N PRO A 174 27.79 -6.34 6.97
CA PRO A 174 29.14 -6.77 6.70
C PRO A 174 29.10 -8.29 6.57
N VAL A 175 29.55 -8.80 5.43
CA VAL A 175 29.79 -10.22 5.24
C VAL A 175 30.74 -10.59 6.37
N ALA A 176 30.24 -11.36 7.34
CA ALA A 176 31.12 -11.99 8.31
C ALA A 176 32.05 -12.86 7.48
N THR A 177 33.26 -12.36 7.22
CA THR A 177 34.38 -13.15 6.74
C THR A 177 34.58 -14.21 7.81
N SER A 178 33.94 -15.36 7.57
CA SER A 178 34.17 -16.58 8.29
C SER A 178 35.65 -16.87 8.12
N ASN A 179 36.42 -16.48 9.14
CA ASN A 179 37.76 -16.97 9.37
C ASN A 179 37.62 -18.48 9.53
N ARG A 180 37.69 -19.23 8.41
CA ARG A 180 37.97 -20.65 8.46
C ARG A 180 39.39 -20.77 9.02
N PRO A 181 39.59 -21.37 10.21
CA PRO A 181 40.92 -21.77 10.59
C PRO A 181 41.35 -22.88 9.62
N THR A 182 42.42 -22.62 8.87
CA THR A 182 43.19 -23.65 8.19
C THR A 182 43.85 -24.50 9.27
N VAL A 183 43.25 -25.65 9.58
CA VAL A 183 43.90 -26.70 10.34
C VAL A 183 45.05 -27.23 9.47
N LYS A 184 46.28 -27.10 9.99
CA LYS A 184 47.51 -27.70 9.43
C LYS A 184 47.61 -29.16 9.84
#